data_AF-A0A9N8PCU3-F1
#
_entry.id   AF-A0A9N8PCU3-F1
#
_cell.length_a   1.000
_cell.length_b   1.000
_cell.length_c   1.000
_cell.angle_alpha   90.00
_cell.angle_beta   90.00
_cell.angle_gamma   90.00
#
_symmetry.space_group_name_H-M   'P 1'
#
loop_
_entity.id
_entity.type
_entity.pdbx_description
1 polymer ?
#
loop_
_entity_poly.entity_id
_entity_poly.type
_entity_poly.pdbx_seq_one_letter_code
_entity_poly.pdbx_strand_id
1 'polypeptide(L)'
;MSPHLKQFIKPGTLAMDVWQNVPLDKEQEKVDDTIARGWRMQSLQASADSLLGAATRLENDVRRETHYWEQVLSVSDKGWSISRLPREKHNLGVRFGFLEALGEFRDRGLAALRSDDDGNVLLDKGFGNNSKVLRVRIQKGDNIVGVSQMPDVSAESEATLEARIRHARDSLYEEELFLEIIRESRSLASYGVDMRESTVRLPTRLSSTAASSTSDAQEVLIDLIPLTEIETKPQEKQPEDKWAQTIALALRLFLSYTHRERLTRRSELPSPMSSARKDTPVASIMKPVLTLLQHRSMLDDIGAYLERIKKLLDAASVDTTIETAAFDPALLRSAETIDSLMQRGLTPLHSRMKMSLKIAHLSEALEFGIEMRTSISPPAFGSAMLVTSPIGLSRVEIPEMAELKDYLNTAIANALGYGIADKLANWSLNDRCGILTRTNSNDKISIEVYGDENAAQDSLVLRTPRERFEWKGEDEMKQNGFWEMVKQHVWDGA
;
A
#
# COMPACT_ATOMS: atom_id res chain seq x y z
N MET A 1 78.31 -19.56 17.38
CA MET A 1 78.29 -20.81 16.61
C MET A 1 76.87 -21.29 16.44
N SER A 2 76.42 -21.50 15.20
CA SER A 2 75.11 -22.10 14.91
C SER A 2 75.02 -23.51 15.51
N PRO A 3 73.82 -24.02 15.82
CA PRO A 3 73.65 -25.33 16.45
C PRO A 3 74.21 -26.47 15.61
N HIS A 4 74.17 -26.34 14.28
CA HIS A 4 74.78 -27.30 13.37
C HIS A 4 76.30 -27.37 13.56
N LEU A 5 76.99 -26.23 13.63
CA LEU A 5 78.45 -26.19 13.84
C LEU A 5 78.86 -26.76 15.21
N LYS A 6 78.05 -26.57 16.25
CA LYS A 6 78.33 -27.08 17.61
C LYS A 6 78.30 -28.61 17.70
N GLN A 7 77.53 -29.28 16.85
CA GLN A 7 77.45 -30.74 16.84
C GLN A 7 78.69 -31.36 16.19
N PHE A 8 79.27 -30.69 15.19
CA PHE A 8 80.41 -31.22 14.44
C PHE A 8 81.77 -30.76 14.97
N ILE A 9 81.83 -29.64 15.70
CA ILE A 9 83.09 -29.02 16.10
C ILE A 9 83.13 -28.86 17.63
N LYS A 10 84.13 -29.46 18.27
CA LYS A 10 84.38 -29.31 19.71
C LYS A 10 84.76 -27.85 20.03
N PRO A 11 84.24 -27.27 21.12
CA PRO A 11 84.63 -25.92 21.53
C PRO A 11 86.14 -25.83 21.78
N GLY A 12 86.79 -24.79 21.26
CA GLY A 12 88.25 -24.56 21.41
C GLY A 12 89.11 -24.88 20.18
N THR A 13 88.52 -25.22 19.03
CA THR A 13 89.24 -25.51 17.77
C THR A 13 89.85 -24.31 17.08
N LEU A 14 89.41 -23.09 17.38
CA LEU A 14 90.03 -21.87 16.87
C LEU A 14 91.07 -21.40 17.88
N ALA A 15 92.34 -21.55 17.52
CA ALA A 15 93.44 -20.86 18.20
C ALA A 15 93.72 -19.56 17.43
N MET A 16 93.79 -18.44 18.15
CA MET A 16 94.22 -17.16 17.60
C MET A 16 95.67 -16.94 18.02
N ASP A 17 96.56 -16.93 17.04
CA ASP A 17 97.97 -16.58 17.24
C ASP A 17 98.22 -15.19 16.64
N VAL A 18 98.98 -14.34 17.33
CA VAL A 18 99.23 -12.96 16.91
C VAL A 18 100.35 -12.99 15.87
N TRP A 19 99.99 -13.28 14.63
CA TRP A 19 100.93 -13.22 13.51
C TRP A 19 101.07 -11.79 13.04
N GLN A 20 102.31 -11.28 13.17
CA GLN A 20 102.79 -9.97 12.71
C GLN A 20 101.85 -8.81 13.03
N ASN A 21 102.25 -7.95 13.98
CA ASN A 21 101.77 -6.58 13.99
C ASN A 21 102.17 -5.95 12.65
N VAL A 22 101.32 -6.08 11.64
CA VAL A 22 101.44 -5.32 10.39
C VAL A 22 101.52 -3.88 10.87
N PRO A 23 102.65 -3.18 10.65
CA PRO A 23 102.77 -1.80 11.10
C PRO A 23 101.59 -1.06 10.49
N LEU A 24 100.73 -0.49 11.34
CA LEU A 24 99.57 0.27 10.91
C LEU A 24 100.05 1.29 9.89
N ASP A 25 99.72 1.03 8.62
CA ASP A 25 100.03 1.96 7.57
C ASP A 25 99.12 3.16 7.80
N LYS A 26 99.68 4.21 8.40
CA LYS A 26 98.94 5.42 8.80
C LYS A 26 98.24 6.06 7.61
N GLU A 27 98.64 5.72 6.38
CA GLU A 27 97.97 6.15 5.16
C GLU A 27 96.72 5.31 4.86
N GLN A 28 96.79 3.98 5.03
CA GLN A 28 95.63 3.09 4.87
C GLN A 28 94.57 3.32 5.95
N GLU A 29 94.97 3.53 7.21
CA GLU A 29 94.03 3.82 8.30
C GLU A 29 93.27 5.13 8.05
N LYS A 30 93.94 6.15 7.47
CA LYS A 30 93.28 7.40 7.04
C LYS A 30 92.32 7.18 5.88
N VAL A 31 92.64 6.27 4.96
CA VAL A 31 91.76 5.91 3.84
C VAL A 31 90.54 5.16 4.37
N ASP A 32 90.72 4.18 5.25
CA ASP A 32 89.62 3.44 5.87
C ASP A 32 88.73 4.35 6.73
N ASP A 33 89.32 5.30 7.47
CA ASP A 33 88.56 6.32 8.21
C ASP A 33 87.78 7.26 7.30
N THR A 34 88.28 7.59 6.10
CA THR A 34 87.52 8.40 5.15
C THR A 34 86.39 7.60 4.51
N ILE A 35 86.61 6.30 4.21
CA ILE A 35 85.57 5.40 3.71
C ILE A 35 84.49 5.18 4.77
N ALA A 36 84.86 4.89 6.02
CA ALA A 36 83.92 4.71 7.13
C ALA A 36 83.09 5.97 7.38
N ARG A 37 83.71 7.15 7.31
CA ARG A 37 82.99 8.44 7.36
C ARG A 37 82.06 8.62 6.16
N GLY A 38 82.51 8.28 4.95
CA GLY A 38 81.69 8.33 3.74
C GLY A 38 80.47 7.43 3.81
N TRP A 39 80.63 6.17 4.23
CA TRP A 39 79.51 5.23 4.43
C TRP A 39 78.54 5.68 5.52
N ARG A 40 79.04 6.24 6.62
CA ARG A 40 78.17 6.85 7.66
C ARG A 40 77.37 8.02 7.09
N MET A 41 78.00 8.90 6.33
CA MET A 41 77.33 10.05 5.71
C MET A 41 76.28 9.60 4.69
N GLN A 42 76.60 8.60 3.85
CA GLN A 42 75.66 8.03 2.88
C GLN A 42 74.48 7.33 3.57
N SER A 43 74.72 6.58 4.64
CA SER A 43 73.67 5.96 5.45
C SER A 43 72.77 6.99 6.13
N LEU A 44 73.33 8.08 6.64
CA LEU A 44 72.57 9.19 7.18
C LEU A 44 71.73 9.87 6.10
N GLN A 45 72.29 10.08 4.91
CA GLN A 45 71.55 10.66 3.78
C GLN A 45 70.39 9.75 3.35
N ALA A 46 70.64 8.44 3.16
CA ALA A 46 69.59 7.48 2.83
C ALA A 46 68.49 7.42 3.90
N SER A 47 68.86 7.56 5.18
CA SER A 47 67.89 7.63 6.28
C SER A 47 67.08 8.93 6.22
N ALA A 48 67.71 10.06 5.93
CA ALA A 48 67.04 11.34 5.73
C ALA A 48 66.06 11.29 4.55
N ASP A 49 66.48 10.73 3.41
CA ASP A 49 65.64 10.56 2.22
C ASP A 49 64.46 9.62 2.51
N SER A 50 64.68 8.53 3.25
CA SER A 50 63.62 7.62 3.69
C SER A 50 62.63 8.30 4.64
N LEU A 51 63.10 9.16 5.53
CA LEU A 51 62.25 9.93 6.44
C LEU A 51 61.42 10.98 5.68
N LEU A 52 62.01 11.65 4.70
CA LEU A 52 61.29 12.57 3.80
C LEU A 52 60.24 11.82 2.96
N GLY A 53 60.59 10.64 2.44
CA GLY A 53 59.64 9.77 1.76
C GLY A 53 58.50 9.29 2.66
N ALA A 54 58.78 8.99 3.93
CA ALA A 54 57.74 8.64 4.90
C ALA A 54 56.85 9.85 5.25
N ALA A 55 57.44 11.04 5.38
CA ALA A 55 56.72 12.28 5.69
C ALA A 55 55.74 12.66 4.56
N THR A 56 56.17 12.56 3.30
CA THR A 56 55.29 12.85 2.13
C THR A 56 54.12 11.86 2.01
N ARG A 57 54.33 10.58 2.35
CA ARG A 57 53.23 9.60 2.43
C ARG A 57 52.23 9.94 3.52
N LEU A 58 52.73 10.26 4.72
CA LEU A 58 51.90 10.71 5.84
C LEU A 58 51.10 11.96 5.49
N GLU A 59 51.70 12.92 4.77
CA GLU A 59 50.99 14.11 4.32
C GLU A 59 49.82 13.77 3.39
N ASN A 60 50.03 12.86 2.44
CA ASN A 60 48.96 12.40 1.54
C ASN A 60 47.85 11.65 2.29
N ASP A 61 48.21 10.79 3.25
CA ASP A 61 47.24 10.07 4.08
C ASP A 61 46.44 11.04 4.96
N VAL A 62 47.10 12.05 5.54
CA VAL A 62 46.43 13.12 6.30
C VAL A 62 45.46 13.92 5.42
N ARG A 63 45.82 14.22 4.17
CA ARG A 63 44.91 14.91 3.23
C ARG A 63 43.67 14.08 2.92
N ARG A 64 43.84 12.78 2.66
CA ARG A 64 42.73 11.84 2.43
C ARG A 64 41.83 11.73 3.66
N GLU A 65 42.43 11.58 4.83
CA GLU A 65 41.71 11.47 6.10
C GLU A 65 40.96 12.78 6.41
N THR A 66 41.55 13.94 6.13
CA THR A 66 40.89 15.24 6.30
C THR A 66 39.65 15.34 5.42
N HIS A 67 39.74 14.90 4.15
CA HIS A 67 38.61 14.89 3.24
C HIS A 67 37.51 13.91 3.69
N TYR A 68 37.91 12.73 4.17
CA TYR A 68 36.99 11.76 4.79
C TYR A 68 36.24 12.38 5.97
N TRP A 69 36.94 13.02 6.92
CA TRP A 69 36.31 13.65 8.09
C TRP A 69 35.40 14.81 7.71
N GLU A 70 35.75 15.60 6.70
CA GLU A 70 34.90 16.67 6.17
C GLU A 70 33.56 16.11 5.66
N GLN A 71 33.59 15.01 4.89
CA GLN A 71 32.38 14.36 4.41
C GLN A 71 31.56 13.73 5.55
N VAL A 72 32.21 13.09 6.53
CA VAL A 72 31.55 12.54 7.72
C VAL A 72 30.87 13.63 8.55
N LEU A 73 31.56 14.77 8.75
CA LEU A 73 31.00 15.94 9.43
C LEU A 73 29.79 16.50 8.67
N SER A 74 29.88 16.59 7.35
CA SER A 74 28.74 17.04 6.54
C SER A 74 27.48 16.20 6.76
N VAL A 75 27.63 14.88 6.95
CA VAL A 75 26.53 13.95 7.23
C VAL A 75 26.03 14.10 8.68
N SER A 76 26.94 14.29 9.63
CA SER A 76 26.61 14.57 11.03
C SER A 76 25.78 15.86 11.17
N ASP A 77 26.20 16.93 10.50
CA ASP A 77 25.56 18.25 10.54
C ASP A 77 24.14 18.22 9.97
N LYS A 78 23.88 17.28 9.06
CA LYS A 78 22.55 16.99 8.49
C LYS A 78 21.65 16.16 9.41
N GLY A 79 22.14 15.77 10.60
CA GLY A 79 21.37 15.10 11.64
C GLY A 79 21.36 13.56 11.54
N TRP A 80 22.21 12.96 10.71
CA TRP A 80 22.33 11.50 10.64
C TRP A 80 23.11 10.95 11.83
N SER A 81 22.60 9.89 12.46
CA SER A 81 23.28 9.26 13.58
C SER A 81 24.48 8.43 13.12
N ILE A 82 25.67 8.82 13.57
CA ILE A 82 26.93 8.10 13.33
C ILE A 82 27.30 7.31 14.58
N SER A 83 27.71 6.05 14.39
CA SER A 83 28.08 5.13 15.48
C SER A 83 29.21 4.21 15.04
N ARG A 84 29.97 3.68 16.00
CA ARG A 84 30.97 2.64 15.71
C ARG A 84 30.30 1.31 15.38
N LEU A 85 30.82 0.59 14.39
CA LEU A 85 30.28 -0.72 14.05
C LEU A 85 30.58 -1.75 15.15
N PRO A 86 29.60 -2.61 15.51
CA PRO A 86 29.83 -3.67 16.50
C PRO A 86 30.92 -4.68 16.09
N ARG A 87 31.00 -4.98 14.78
CA ARG A 87 31.96 -5.93 14.20
C ARG A 87 33.29 -5.30 13.82
N GLU A 88 33.29 -4.02 13.46
CA GLU A 88 34.46 -3.27 13.00
C GLU A 88 34.64 -2.01 13.85
N LYS A 89 35.30 -2.14 15.00
CA LYS A 89 35.43 -1.03 15.98
C LYS A 89 36.20 0.19 15.45
N HIS A 90 37.02 -0.01 14.42
CA HIS A 90 37.84 1.04 13.81
C HIS A 90 37.08 1.86 12.77
N ASN A 91 35.95 1.34 12.26
CA ASN A 91 35.17 2.01 11.23
C ASN A 91 33.93 2.66 11.85
N LEU A 92 33.58 3.83 11.31
CA LEU A 92 32.34 4.51 11.59
C LEU A 92 31.25 3.98 10.68
N GLY A 93 30.01 4.07 11.14
CA GLY A 93 28.84 3.75 10.35
C GLY A 93 27.71 4.73 10.57
N VAL A 94 26.96 4.96 9.51
CA VAL A 94 25.73 5.75 9.54
C VAL A 94 24.57 4.82 9.73
N ARG A 95 23.76 5.13 10.73
CA ARG A 95 22.47 4.50 10.94
C ARG A 95 21.42 5.31 10.20
N PHE A 96 20.75 4.64 9.27
CA PHE A 96 19.71 5.22 8.42
C PHE A 96 18.37 4.48 8.53
N GLY A 97 18.37 3.23 9.02
CA GLY A 97 17.14 2.47 9.23
C GLY A 97 16.41 2.82 10.53
N PHE A 98 15.11 2.54 10.55
CA PHE A 98 14.22 2.83 11.67
C PHE A 98 14.46 1.87 12.86
N LEU A 99 14.34 2.38 14.09
CA LEU A 99 14.44 1.57 15.31
C LEU A 99 13.25 0.60 15.44
N GLU A 100 12.11 1.04 14.91
CA GLU A 100 10.77 0.43 14.99
C GLU A 100 10.51 -0.56 13.84
N ALA A 101 11.45 -0.64 12.89
CA ALA A 101 11.42 -1.62 11.83
C ALA A 101 11.50 -3.05 12.41
N LEU A 102 11.02 -4.02 11.63
CA LEU A 102 11.25 -5.44 11.91
C LEU A 102 12.75 -5.72 12.13
N GLY A 103 13.06 -6.68 13.01
CA GLY A 103 14.45 -6.95 13.44
C GLY A 103 15.44 -7.14 12.28
N GLU A 104 15.03 -7.86 11.23
CA GLU A 104 15.84 -8.10 10.03
C GLU A 104 16.22 -6.80 9.28
N PHE A 105 15.32 -5.82 9.26
CA PHE A 105 15.57 -4.53 8.60
C PHE A 105 16.27 -3.54 9.52
N ARG A 106 15.97 -3.59 10.82
CA ARG A 106 16.67 -2.81 11.84
C ARG A 106 18.18 -3.10 11.84
N ASP A 107 18.57 -4.37 11.70
CA ASP A 107 19.98 -4.78 11.68
C ASP A 107 20.67 -4.42 10.35
N ARG A 108 19.89 -4.32 9.26
CA ARG A 108 20.37 -3.85 7.94
C ARG A 108 20.53 -2.34 7.87
N GLY A 109 19.81 -1.58 8.69
CA GLY A 109 19.79 -0.11 8.73
C GLY A 109 21.03 0.62 9.24
N LEU A 110 22.19 -0.04 9.30
CA LEU A 110 23.48 0.54 9.72
C LEU A 110 24.52 0.24 8.63
N ALA A 111 25.00 1.21 7.88
CA ALA A 111 26.08 1.00 6.88
C ALA A 111 27.42 1.52 7.39
N ALA A 112 28.52 0.84 7.04
CA ALA A 112 29.86 1.35 7.31
C ALA A 112 30.20 2.46 6.32
N LEU A 113 30.89 3.49 6.81
CA LEU A 113 31.53 4.50 6.00
C LEU A 113 32.96 4.05 5.74
N ARG A 114 33.30 3.77 4.48
CA ARG A 114 34.66 3.42 4.06
C ARG A 114 35.25 4.55 3.23
N SER A 115 36.56 4.76 3.37
CA SER A 115 37.30 5.63 2.47
C SER A 115 37.63 4.91 1.17
N ASP A 116 37.48 5.61 0.05
CA ASP A 116 38.00 5.26 -1.26
C ASP A 116 39.47 5.70 -1.41
N ASP A 117 40.14 5.30 -2.49
CA ASP A 117 41.54 5.62 -2.78
C ASP A 117 41.81 7.15 -2.85
N ASP A 118 40.77 7.92 -3.17
CA ASP A 118 40.77 9.38 -3.24
C ASP A 118 40.37 10.08 -1.91
N GLY A 119 40.04 9.31 -0.86
CA GLY A 119 39.54 9.86 0.41
C GLY A 119 38.04 10.18 0.43
N ASN A 120 37.31 9.81 -0.64
CA ASN A 120 35.85 9.90 -0.68
C ASN A 120 35.19 8.84 0.21
N VAL A 121 34.04 9.15 0.77
CA VAL A 121 33.28 8.23 1.62
C VAL A 121 32.33 7.39 0.77
N LEU A 122 32.46 6.08 0.89
CA LEU A 122 31.59 5.07 0.31
C LEU A 122 30.77 4.38 1.41
N LEU A 123 29.52 4.03 1.08
CA LEU A 123 28.64 3.27 1.96
C LEU A 123 28.79 1.76 1.68
N ASP A 124 29.39 1.04 2.62
CA ASP A 124 29.74 -0.38 2.47
C ASP A 124 28.62 -1.34 2.87
N LYS A 125 27.40 -1.10 2.38
CA LYS A 125 26.38 -2.15 2.36
C LYS A 125 25.72 -2.12 1.00
N GLY A 126 25.54 -3.30 0.39
CA GLY A 126 25.04 -3.55 -0.97
C GLY A 126 23.67 -2.99 -1.36
N PHE A 127 23.20 -1.95 -0.67
CA PHE A 127 22.10 -1.07 -1.07
C PHE A 127 22.53 -0.06 -2.14
N GLY A 128 23.82 0.30 -2.24
CA GLY A 128 24.29 1.31 -3.21
C GLY A 128 24.02 0.96 -4.69
N ASN A 129 23.88 -0.32 -5.04
CA ASN A 129 23.62 -0.75 -6.42
C ASN A 129 22.25 -1.40 -6.65
N ASN A 130 21.50 -1.72 -5.60
CA ASN A 130 20.26 -2.48 -5.69
C ASN A 130 19.13 -1.85 -4.85
N SER A 131 19.08 -0.52 -4.80
CA SER A 131 17.94 0.19 -4.22
C SER A 131 16.66 -0.30 -4.91
N LYS A 132 15.58 -0.51 -4.15
CA LYS A 132 14.28 -0.98 -4.64
C LYS A 132 13.17 -0.02 -4.25
N VAL A 133 12.11 0.01 -5.05
CA VAL A 133 10.89 0.79 -4.81
C VAL A 133 9.67 -0.11 -4.97
N LEU A 134 8.67 0.12 -4.12
CA LEU A 134 7.35 -0.46 -4.28
C LEU A 134 6.61 0.25 -5.41
N ARG A 135 6.15 -0.54 -6.38
CA ARG A 135 5.29 -0.09 -7.47
C ARG A 135 3.88 -0.64 -7.27
N VAL A 136 2.90 0.22 -7.52
CA VAL A 136 1.49 -0.15 -7.56
C VAL A 136 0.99 0.08 -8.98
N ARG A 137 0.35 -0.93 -9.56
CA ARG A 137 -0.26 -0.89 -10.89
C ARG A 137 -1.73 -1.25 -10.78
N ILE A 138 -2.55 -0.62 -11.59
CA ILE A 138 -3.96 -0.97 -11.72
C ILE A 138 -4.16 -1.58 -13.10
N GLN A 139 -4.62 -2.82 -13.11
CA GLN A 139 -4.88 -3.61 -14.30
C GLN A 139 -6.38 -3.72 -14.51
N LYS A 140 -6.85 -3.50 -15.73
CA LYS A 140 -8.24 -3.76 -16.14
C LYS A 140 -8.22 -4.70 -17.33
N GLY A 141 -8.68 -5.94 -17.14
CA GLY A 141 -8.46 -7.00 -18.12
C GLY A 141 -6.96 -7.25 -18.32
N ASP A 142 -6.45 -7.16 -19.55
CA ASP A 142 -5.02 -7.33 -19.86
C ASP A 142 -4.22 -6.02 -19.93
N ASN A 143 -4.89 -4.87 -19.77
CA ASN A 143 -4.27 -3.55 -19.92
C ASN A 143 -3.98 -2.90 -18.57
N ILE A 144 -2.81 -2.27 -18.45
CA ILE A 144 -2.45 -1.44 -17.29
C ILE A 144 -3.01 -0.03 -17.50
N VAL A 145 -3.92 0.38 -16.61
CA VAL A 145 -4.70 1.63 -16.69
C VAL A 145 -4.20 2.70 -15.71
N GLY A 146 -3.37 2.31 -14.73
CA GLY A 146 -2.66 3.26 -13.88
C GLY A 146 -1.38 2.70 -13.26
N VAL A 147 -0.38 3.56 -13.05
CA VAL A 147 0.87 3.23 -12.37
C VAL A 147 1.22 4.31 -11.34
N SER A 148 1.70 3.90 -10.16
CA SER A 148 2.19 4.83 -9.13
C SER A 148 3.43 5.59 -9.60
N GLN A 149 3.63 6.80 -9.09
CA GLN A 149 4.81 7.61 -9.41
C GLN A 149 6.08 6.96 -8.85
N MET A 150 7.09 6.85 -9.72
CA MET A 150 8.43 6.39 -9.35
C MET A 150 9.33 7.58 -8.96
N PRO A 151 10.26 7.39 -8.02
CA PRO A 151 11.26 8.42 -7.71
C PRO A 151 12.16 8.67 -8.92
N ASP A 152 12.51 9.95 -9.12
CA ASP A 152 13.38 10.36 -10.22
C ASP A 152 14.85 10.00 -9.88
N VAL A 153 15.40 9.05 -10.63
CA VAL A 153 16.78 8.59 -10.49
C VAL A 153 17.68 9.40 -11.43
N SER A 154 17.72 10.72 -11.24
CA SER A 154 18.71 11.55 -11.93
C SER A 154 20.11 11.25 -11.40
N ALA A 155 21.11 11.17 -12.29
CA ALA A 155 22.51 10.92 -11.94
C ALA A 155 23.10 11.96 -10.98
N GLU A 156 22.55 13.18 -10.93
CA GLU A 156 22.96 14.22 -9.98
C GLU A 156 22.53 13.90 -8.54
N SER A 157 21.47 13.10 -8.37
CA SER A 157 20.98 12.65 -7.07
C SER A 157 21.96 11.69 -6.40
N GLU A 158 22.71 10.88 -7.16
CA GLU A 158 23.69 9.91 -6.62
C GLU A 158 25.06 10.53 -6.30
N ALA A 159 25.28 11.82 -6.62
CA ALA A 159 26.59 12.46 -6.47
C ALA A 159 26.94 12.75 -5.00
N THR A 160 25.94 13.02 -4.15
CA THR A 160 26.18 13.36 -2.74
C THR A 160 26.02 12.15 -1.83
N LEU A 161 26.92 12.00 -0.86
CA LEU A 161 26.86 10.95 0.16
C LEU A 161 25.51 10.93 0.90
N GLU A 162 24.96 12.11 1.21
CA GLU A 162 23.65 12.20 1.86
C GLU A 162 22.53 11.60 1.02
N ALA A 163 22.48 11.91 -0.27
CA ALA A 163 21.42 11.40 -1.12
C ALA A 163 21.50 9.87 -1.24
N ARG A 164 22.71 9.29 -1.28
CA ARG A 164 22.90 7.83 -1.16
C ARG A 164 22.34 7.26 0.15
N ILE A 165 22.55 7.96 1.28
CA ILE A 165 21.98 7.58 2.58
C ILE A 165 20.45 7.63 2.54
N ARG A 166 19.87 8.67 1.94
CA ARG A 166 18.41 8.80 1.78
C ARG A 166 17.84 7.69 0.90
N HIS A 167 18.45 7.40 -0.26
CA HIS A 167 18.03 6.31 -1.14
C HIS A 167 18.14 4.95 -0.44
N ALA A 168 19.21 4.69 0.30
CA ALA A 168 19.36 3.47 1.08
C ALA A 168 18.28 3.33 2.17
N ARG A 169 17.92 4.43 2.84
CA ARG A 169 16.82 4.46 3.81
C ARG A 169 15.48 4.19 3.17
N ASP A 170 15.18 4.90 2.10
CA ASP A 170 13.87 4.82 1.45
C ASP A 170 13.71 3.44 0.79
N SER A 171 14.79 2.87 0.21
CA SER A 171 14.79 1.49 -0.27
C SER A 171 14.56 0.48 0.85
N LEU A 172 15.20 0.63 2.01
CA LEU A 172 15.02 -0.29 3.14
C LEU A 172 13.58 -0.22 3.68
N TYR A 173 12.98 0.98 3.66
CA TYR A 173 11.57 1.19 4.01
C TYR A 173 10.62 0.47 3.04
N GLU A 174 10.86 0.57 1.73
CA GLU A 174 10.04 -0.09 0.71
C GLU A 174 10.19 -1.63 0.75
N GLU A 175 11.38 -2.15 1.05
CA GLU A 175 11.58 -3.59 1.27
C GLU A 175 10.82 -4.09 2.51
N GLU A 176 10.82 -3.31 3.61
CA GLU A 176 10.03 -3.65 4.81
C GLU A 176 8.54 -3.64 4.49
N LEU A 177 8.06 -2.61 3.77
CA LEU A 177 6.67 -2.47 3.35
C LEU A 177 6.21 -3.70 2.55
N PHE A 178 7.00 -4.10 1.56
CA PHE A 178 6.69 -5.26 0.74
C PHE A 178 6.68 -6.57 1.54
N LEU A 179 7.60 -6.74 2.50
CA LEU A 179 7.58 -7.94 3.35
C LEU A 179 6.34 -8.00 4.25
N GLU A 180 5.93 -6.87 4.85
CA GLU A 180 4.71 -6.83 5.66
C GLU A 180 3.47 -7.09 4.81
N ILE A 181 3.41 -6.55 3.59
CA ILE A 181 2.37 -6.86 2.59
C ILE A 181 2.32 -8.37 2.30
N ILE A 182 3.48 -9.03 2.09
CA ILE A 182 3.53 -10.49 1.89
C ILE A 182 3.07 -11.27 3.13
N ARG A 183 3.40 -10.78 4.33
CA ARG A 183 2.95 -11.43 5.58
C ARG A 183 1.45 -11.32 5.75
N GLU A 184 0.89 -10.15 5.46
CA GLU A 184 -0.54 -9.89 5.55
C GLU A 184 -1.34 -10.60 4.45
N SER A 185 -0.82 -10.68 3.22
CA SER A 185 -1.50 -11.33 2.10
C SER A 185 -1.87 -12.79 2.40
N ARG A 186 -1.02 -13.51 3.15
CA ARG A 186 -1.31 -14.88 3.61
C ARG A 186 -2.55 -14.95 4.49
N SER A 187 -2.81 -13.92 5.30
CA SER A 187 -4.03 -13.83 6.12
C SER A 187 -5.26 -13.40 5.32
N LEU A 188 -5.06 -12.82 4.15
CA LEU A 188 -6.12 -12.31 3.27
C LEU A 188 -6.42 -13.21 2.06
N ALA A 189 -5.87 -14.43 2.04
CA ALA A 189 -6.12 -15.39 0.95
C ALA A 189 -7.61 -15.72 0.75
N SER A 190 -8.41 -15.70 1.83
CA SER A 190 -9.87 -15.88 1.76
C SER A 190 -10.59 -14.78 1.00
N TYR A 191 -9.96 -13.61 0.84
CA TYR A 191 -10.47 -12.46 0.10
C TYR A 191 -9.91 -12.41 -1.33
N GLY A 192 -9.37 -13.51 -1.86
CA GLY A 192 -8.84 -13.58 -3.21
C GLY A 192 -7.51 -12.84 -3.40
N VAL A 193 -6.84 -12.43 -2.31
CA VAL A 193 -5.49 -11.89 -2.38
C VAL A 193 -4.54 -13.03 -2.68
N ASP A 194 -3.85 -12.96 -3.81
CA ASP A 194 -2.90 -13.97 -4.27
C ASP A 194 -1.52 -13.36 -4.49
N MET A 195 -0.48 -14.17 -4.39
CA MET A 195 0.89 -13.79 -4.69
C MET A 195 1.42 -14.67 -5.82
N ARG A 196 1.69 -14.05 -6.98
CA ARG A 196 2.26 -14.74 -8.15
C ARG A 196 3.50 -14.00 -8.63
N GLU A 197 4.58 -14.73 -8.89
CA GLU A 197 5.79 -14.19 -9.55
C GLU A 197 6.30 -12.89 -8.90
N SER A 198 6.36 -12.85 -7.56
CA SER A 198 6.77 -11.67 -6.78
C SER A 198 5.86 -10.44 -6.91
N THR A 199 4.63 -10.62 -7.36
CA THR A 199 3.58 -9.59 -7.41
C THR A 199 2.40 -10.01 -6.53
N VAL A 200 1.96 -9.12 -5.65
CA VAL A 200 0.74 -9.31 -4.84
C VAL A 200 -0.44 -8.73 -5.60
N ARG A 201 -1.47 -9.55 -5.81
CA ARG A 201 -2.70 -9.20 -6.51
C ARG A 201 -3.82 -8.94 -5.51
N LEU A 202 -4.46 -7.79 -5.64
CA LEU A 202 -5.56 -7.34 -4.83
C LEU A 202 -6.81 -7.25 -5.72
N PRO A 203 -7.82 -8.09 -5.49
CA PRO A 203 -9.07 -7.98 -6.22
C PRO A 203 -9.84 -6.73 -5.76
N THR A 204 -10.43 -6.01 -6.71
CA THR A 204 -11.36 -4.90 -6.39
C THR A 204 -12.75 -5.43 -6.03
N ARG A 205 -13.14 -6.60 -6.56
CA ARG A 205 -14.43 -7.26 -6.32
C ARG A 205 -14.26 -8.61 -5.63
N LEU A 206 -15.00 -8.80 -4.53
CA LEU A 206 -15.17 -10.08 -3.85
C LEU A 206 -16.50 -10.73 -4.27
N SER A 207 -16.71 -11.06 -5.54
CA SER A 207 -17.87 -11.89 -5.88
C SER A 207 -17.45 -13.35 -6.01
N SER A 208 -18.13 -14.21 -5.25
CA SER A 208 -18.02 -15.67 -5.30
C SER A 208 -18.52 -16.26 -6.64
N THR A 209 -19.11 -15.46 -7.52
CA THR A 209 -19.53 -15.92 -8.85
C THR A 209 -18.35 -15.85 -9.82
N ALA A 210 -17.42 -16.77 -9.63
CA ALA A 210 -16.47 -17.13 -10.66
C ALA A 210 -17.22 -17.53 -11.95
N ALA A 211 -16.73 -17.05 -13.09
CA ALA A 211 -16.87 -17.65 -14.43
C ALA A 211 -17.87 -17.08 -15.47
N SER A 212 -18.16 -15.78 -15.52
CA SER A 212 -18.73 -15.21 -16.76
C SER A 212 -18.23 -13.81 -17.12
N SER A 213 -17.56 -13.73 -18.27
CA SER A 213 -17.08 -12.56 -19.04
C SER A 213 -15.88 -11.76 -18.51
N THR A 214 -14.71 -12.21 -18.94
CA THR A 214 -13.36 -11.62 -18.97
C THR A 214 -13.26 -10.36 -19.85
N SER A 215 -13.59 -9.17 -19.31
CA SER A 215 -13.13 -7.90 -19.90
C SER A 215 -13.01 -6.71 -18.94
N ASP A 216 -13.73 -6.68 -17.82
CA ASP A 216 -13.79 -5.49 -16.94
C ASP A 216 -13.30 -5.70 -15.50
N ALA A 217 -12.78 -6.88 -15.15
CA ALA A 217 -12.22 -7.12 -13.82
C ALA A 217 -10.99 -6.22 -13.59
N GLN A 218 -11.10 -5.32 -12.61
CA GLN A 218 -10.02 -4.44 -12.18
C GLN A 218 -9.26 -5.10 -11.04
N GLU A 219 -7.95 -5.21 -11.16
CA GLU A 219 -7.05 -5.77 -10.15
C GLU A 219 -5.95 -4.77 -9.82
N VAL A 220 -5.56 -4.70 -8.56
CA VAL A 220 -4.41 -3.89 -8.12
C VAL A 220 -3.22 -4.82 -7.94
N LEU A 221 -2.14 -4.54 -8.65
CA LEU A 221 -0.88 -5.27 -8.58
C LEU A 221 0.12 -4.47 -7.76
N ILE A 222 0.80 -5.14 -6.83
CA ILE A 222 1.86 -4.56 -6.02
C ILE A 222 3.14 -5.36 -6.23
N ASP A 223 4.18 -4.69 -6.72
CA ASP A 223 5.49 -5.29 -6.98
C ASP A 223 6.63 -4.47 -6.37
N LEU A 224 7.73 -5.14 -6.06
CA LEU A 224 8.97 -4.52 -5.59
C LEU A 224 10.01 -4.61 -6.70
N ILE A 225 10.37 -3.48 -7.29
CA ILE A 225 11.29 -3.39 -8.43
C ILE A 225 12.59 -2.68 -8.04
N PRO A 226 13.76 -3.08 -8.57
CA PRO A 226 14.98 -2.34 -8.40
C PRO A 226 14.94 -1.02 -9.21
N LEU A 227 15.61 0.02 -8.70
CA LEU A 227 15.64 1.34 -9.36
C LEU A 227 16.26 1.29 -10.77
N THR A 228 17.14 0.33 -11.03
CA THR A 228 17.80 0.12 -12.32
C THR A 228 16.85 -0.37 -13.42
N GLU A 229 15.74 -1.01 -13.04
CA GLU A 229 14.74 -1.53 -13.97
C GLU A 229 13.62 -0.52 -14.26
N ILE A 230 13.68 0.68 -13.68
CA ILE A 230 12.71 1.74 -13.94
C ILE A 230 13.00 2.33 -15.32
N GLU A 231 12.10 2.07 -16.27
CA GLU A 231 12.16 2.72 -17.59
C GLU A 231 12.02 4.24 -17.42
N THR A 232 13.08 4.99 -17.71
CA THR A 232 13.12 6.46 -17.62
C THR A 232 12.33 7.19 -18.71
N LYS A 233 11.52 6.46 -19.49
CA LYS A 233 10.70 7.06 -20.53
C LYS A 233 9.54 7.81 -19.87
N PRO A 234 9.20 9.02 -20.35
CA PRO A 234 8.01 9.73 -19.88
C PRO A 234 6.79 8.87 -20.18
N GLN A 235 6.24 8.25 -19.15
CA GLN A 235 5.04 7.45 -19.25
C GLN A 235 3.88 8.39 -19.59
N GLU A 236 3.07 8.02 -20.59
CA GLU A 236 1.85 8.76 -20.90
C GLU A 236 0.94 8.72 -19.66
N LYS A 237 0.45 9.89 -19.24
CA LYS A 237 -0.41 10.00 -18.06
C LYS A 237 -1.67 9.17 -18.27
N GLN A 238 -1.81 8.10 -17.50
CA GLN A 238 -2.97 7.24 -17.55
C GLN A 238 -4.07 7.79 -16.63
N PRO A 239 -5.36 7.48 -16.89
CA PRO A 239 -6.47 8.07 -16.13
C PRO A 239 -6.44 7.69 -14.65
N GLU A 240 -5.91 6.52 -14.30
CA GLU A 240 -5.91 5.98 -12.94
C GLU A 240 -4.57 6.15 -12.19
N ASP A 241 -3.58 6.87 -12.74
CA ASP A 241 -2.28 7.09 -12.09
C ASP A 241 -2.42 7.75 -10.72
N LYS A 242 -3.34 8.72 -10.59
CA LYS A 242 -3.64 9.38 -9.31
C LYS A 242 -4.16 8.39 -8.28
N TRP A 243 -4.94 7.41 -8.71
CA TRP A 243 -5.48 6.38 -7.84
C TRP A 243 -4.40 5.39 -7.42
N ALA A 244 -3.59 4.90 -8.37
CA ALA A 244 -2.44 4.04 -8.06
C ALA A 244 -1.48 4.70 -7.08
N GLN A 245 -1.22 6.01 -7.26
CA GLN A 245 -0.41 6.80 -6.35
C GLN A 245 -1.05 6.95 -4.97
N THR A 246 -2.37 7.14 -4.91
CA THR A 246 -3.10 7.23 -3.63
C THR A 246 -3.00 5.92 -2.85
N ILE A 247 -3.12 4.77 -3.53
CA ILE A 247 -2.94 3.45 -2.91
C ILE A 247 -1.51 3.29 -2.39
N ALA A 248 -0.50 3.63 -3.20
CA ALA A 248 0.90 3.56 -2.78
C ALA A 248 1.18 4.44 -1.54
N LEU A 249 0.65 5.66 -1.51
CA LEU A 249 0.77 6.56 -0.36
C LEU A 249 0.03 6.02 0.87
N ALA A 250 -1.16 5.44 0.71
CA ALA A 250 -1.91 4.84 1.80
C ALA A 250 -1.12 3.68 2.44
N LEU A 251 -0.55 2.78 1.63
CA LEU A 251 0.28 1.67 2.12
C LEU A 251 1.49 2.18 2.93
N ARG A 252 2.18 3.19 2.42
CA ARG A 252 3.29 3.84 3.13
C ARG A 252 2.83 4.49 4.45
N LEU A 253 1.69 5.17 4.47
CA LEU A 253 1.15 5.78 5.68
C LEU A 253 0.79 4.73 6.75
N PHE A 254 0.19 3.60 6.34
CA PHE A 254 -0.13 2.52 7.27
C PHE A 254 1.12 1.83 7.84
N LEU A 255 2.20 1.68 7.06
CA LEU A 255 3.46 1.19 7.62
C LEU A 255 4.03 2.17 8.66
N SER A 256 4.04 3.47 8.36
CA SER A 256 4.46 4.51 9.32
C SER A 256 3.62 4.47 10.61
N TYR A 257 2.32 4.23 10.49
CA TYR A 257 1.44 4.03 11.64
C TYR A 257 1.81 2.78 12.44
N THR A 258 2.13 1.66 11.78
CA THR A 258 2.56 0.44 12.49
C THR A 258 3.90 0.64 13.21
N HIS A 259 4.81 1.45 12.67
CA HIS A 259 6.05 1.83 13.35
C HIS A 259 5.76 2.62 14.63
N ARG A 260 4.80 3.55 14.61
CA ARG A 260 4.35 4.25 15.82
C ARG A 260 3.73 3.30 16.83
N GLU A 261 2.87 2.38 16.40
CA GLU A 261 2.27 1.39 17.29
C GLU A 261 3.35 0.51 17.97
N ARG A 262 4.38 0.11 17.23
CA ARG A 262 5.55 -0.60 17.78
C ARG A 262 6.34 0.25 18.76
N LEU A 263 6.51 1.54 18.49
CA LEU A 263 7.18 2.47 19.41
C LEU A 263 6.40 2.59 20.72
N THR A 264 5.08 2.79 20.65
CA THR A 264 4.20 2.86 21.82
C THR A 264 4.30 1.58 22.65
N ARG A 265 4.17 0.40 22.00
CA ARG A 265 4.34 -0.90 22.66
C ARG A 265 5.71 -1.12 23.30
N ARG A 266 6.77 -0.53 22.72
CA ARG A 266 8.13 -0.59 23.31
C ARG A 266 8.28 0.36 24.50
N SER A 267 7.57 1.48 24.50
CA SER A 267 7.57 2.45 25.61
C SER A 267 6.74 1.99 26.81
N GLU A 268 5.77 1.11 26.57
CA GLU A 268 4.96 0.48 27.61
C GLU A 268 5.79 -0.52 28.43
N LEU A 269 5.37 -0.74 29.68
CA LEU A 269 6.02 -1.70 30.56
C LEU A 269 6.00 -3.09 29.92
N PRO A 270 7.16 -3.76 29.82
CA PRO A 270 7.22 -5.07 29.20
C PRO A 270 6.34 -6.04 29.99
N SER A 271 5.50 -6.79 29.28
CA SER A 271 4.73 -7.87 29.91
C SER A 271 5.69 -8.85 30.61
N PRO A 272 5.25 -9.49 31.72
CA PRO A 272 6.08 -10.43 32.45
C PRO A 272 6.69 -11.48 31.52
N MET A 273 7.96 -11.85 31.81
CA MET A 273 8.71 -12.82 31.01
C MET A 273 7.97 -14.17 31.01
N SER A 274 7.29 -14.46 29.90
CA SER A 274 6.72 -15.77 29.62
C SER A 274 7.73 -16.60 28.82
N SER A 275 7.77 -17.91 29.06
CA SER A 275 8.59 -18.86 28.30
C SER A 275 8.10 -19.06 26.86
N ALA A 276 6.87 -18.61 26.54
CA ALA A 276 6.33 -18.67 25.19
C ALA A 276 6.98 -17.61 24.29
N ARG A 277 7.49 -18.03 23.13
CA ARG A 277 7.91 -17.09 22.08
C ARG A 277 6.70 -16.26 21.65
N LYS A 278 6.80 -14.94 21.78
CA LYS A 278 5.78 -14.03 21.24
C LYS A 278 5.92 -13.99 19.72
N ASP A 279 4.90 -14.42 19.00
CA ASP A 279 4.82 -14.17 17.57
C ASP A 279 4.68 -12.67 17.34
N THR A 280 5.45 -12.12 16.40
CA THR A 280 5.30 -10.72 15.99
C THR A 280 3.94 -10.58 15.30
N PRO A 281 3.03 -9.73 15.81
CA PRO A 281 1.72 -9.58 15.20
C PRO A 281 1.87 -9.04 13.79
N VAL A 282 1.11 -9.62 12.87
CA VAL A 282 1.09 -9.20 11.46
C VAL A 282 0.48 -7.80 11.38
N ALA A 283 1.19 -6.88 10.73
CA ALA A 283 0.70 -5.52 10.50
C ALA A 283 -0.57 -5.54 9.63
N SER A 284 -1.49 -4.61 9.89
CA SER A 284 -2.72 -4.46 9.09
C SER A 284 -2.56 -3.26 8.14
N ILE A 285 -1.83 -3.45 7.05
CA ILE A 285 -1.48 -2.42 6.06
C ILE A 285 -2.42 -2.47 4.86
N MET A 286 -2.67 -3.68 4.33
CA MET A 286 -3.50 -3.94 3.16
C MET A 286 -4.99 -3.95 3.51
N LYS A 287 -5.38 -4.40 4.70
CA LYS A 287 -6.81 -4.48 5.11
C LYS A 287 -7.59 -3.18 4.91
N PRO A 288 -7.10 -2.00 5.35
CA PRO A 288 -7.78 -0.73 5.07
C PRO A 288 -7.96 -0.44 3.58
N VAL A 289 -6.91 -0.71 2.80
CA VAL A 289 -6.92 -0.48 1.34
C VAL A 289 -7.92 -1.43 0.67
N LEU A 290 -7.91 -2.70 1.04
CA LEU A 290 -8.87 -3.70 0.56
C LEU A 290 -10.31 -3.30 0.93
N THR A 291 -10.52 -2.79 2.15
CA THR A 291 -11.83 -2.32 2.63
C THR A 291 -12.33 -1.19 1.75
N LEU A 292 -11.46 -0.22 1.45
CA LEU A 292 -11.78 0.92 0.60
C LEU A 292 -12.10 0.50 -0.83
N LEU A 293 -11.31 -0.41 -1.42
CA LEU A 293 -11.52 -0.92 -2.77
C LEU A 293 -12.88 -1.63 -2.89
N GLN A 294 -13.20 -2.50 -1.94
CA GLN A 294 -14.47 -3.23 -1.90
C GLN A 294 -15.65 -2.30 -1.68
N HIS A 295 -15.54 -1.39 -0.72
CA HIS A 295 -16.56 -0.40 -0.42
C HIS A 295 -16.88 0.44 -1.66
N ARG A 296 -15.85 0.92 -2.36
CA ARG A 296 -16.03 1.68 -3.59
C ARG A 296 -16.72 0.85 -4.68
N SER A 297 -16.24 -0.37 -4.95
CA SER A 297 -16.85 -1.21 -5.99
C SER A 297 -18.33 -1.45 -5.72
N MET A 298 -18.71 -1.71 -4.47
CA MET A 298 -20.12 -1.93 -4.13
C MET A 298 -20.95 -0.65 -4.23
N LEU A 299 -20.41 0.51 -3.85
CA LEU A 299 -21.10 1.79 -4.07
C LEU A 299 -21.35 2.05 -5.56
N ASP A 300 -20.37 1.74 -6.41
CA ASP A 300 -20.50 1.89 -7.85
C ASP A 300 -21.58 0.93 -8.40
N ASP A 301 -21.65 -0.30 -7.90
CA ASP A 301 -22.68 -1.28 -8.27
C ASP A 301 -24.09 -0.87 -7.81
N ILE A 302 -24.25 -0.41 -6.56
CA ILE A 302 -25.53 0.10 -6.05
C ILE A 302 -25.93 1.37 -6.82
N GLY A 303 -24.98 2.28 -7.07
CA GLY A 303 -25.21 3.50 -7.83
C GLY A 303 -25.71 3.21 -9.24
N ALA A 304 -25.03 2.31 -9.97
CA ALA A 304 -25.43 1.90 -11.31
C ALA A 304 -26.81 1.23 -11.33
N TYR A 305 -27.15 0.44 -10.31
CA TYR A 305 -28.48 -0.16 -10.16
C TYR A 305 -29.57 0.88 -9.88
N LEU A 306 -29.32 1.81 -8.95
CA LEU A 306 -30.25 2.89 -8.63
C LEU A 306 -30.48 3.82 -9.83
N GLU A 307 -29.44 4.13 -10.61
CA GLU A 307 -29.58 4.89 -11.85
C GLU A 307 -30.42 4.16 -12.93
N ARG A 308 -30.31 2.84 -13.03
CA ARG A 308 -31.17 2.03 -13.91
C ARG A 308 -32.63 2.09 -13.48
N ILE A 309 -32.91 1.88 -12.19
CA ILE A 309 -34.26 2.03 -11.65
C ILE A 309 -34.81 3.42 -11.93
N LYS A 310 -34.00 4.46 -11.76
CA LYS A 310 -34.41 5.84 -12.05
C LYS A 310 -34.90 5.98 -13.49
N LYS A 311 -34.11 5.52 -14.46
CA LYS A 311 -34.48 5.57 -15.89
C LYS A 311 -35.78 4.82 -16.17
N LEU A 312 -35.96 3.66 -15.54
CA LEU A 312 -37.19 2.86 -15.67
C LEU A 312 -38.41 3.59 -15.08
N LEU A 313 -38.26 4.23 -13.91
CA LEU A 313 -39.34 5.00 -13.29
C LEU A 313 -39.63 6.30 -14.04
N ASP A 314 -38.60 6.96 -14.58
CA ASP A 314 -38.75 8.14 -15.45
C ASP A 314 -39.50 7.78 -16.74
N ALA A 315 -39.21 6.63 -17.35
CA ALA A 315 -39.97 6.11 -18.51
C ALA A 315 -41.44 5.84 -18.17
N ALA A 316 -41.72 5.44 -16.94
CA ALA A 316 -43.06 5.26 -16.39
C ALA A 316 -43.71 6.58 -15.92
N SER A 317 -43.04 7.74 -16.07
CA SER A 317 -43.49 9.06 -15.59
C SER A 317 -43.73 9.11 -14.07
N VAL A 318 -42.89 8.42 -13.29
CA VAL A 318 -42.90 8.45 -11.83
C VAL A 318 -41.74 9.31 -11.33
N ASP A 319 -42.06 10.43 -10.68
CA ASP A 319 -41.06 11.37 -10.17
C ASP A 319 -40.18 10.72 -9.08
N THR A 320 -38.90 10.52 -9.38
CA THR A 320 -37.93 9.95 -8.44
C THR A 320 -36.71 10.84 -8.24
N THR A 321 -36.31 11.01 -6.98
CA THR A 321 -35.03 11.65 -6.64
C THR A 321 -34.12 10.66 -5.95
N ILE A 322 -32.86 10.63 -6.38
CA ILE A 322 -31.84 9.74 -5.84
C ILE A 322 -30.72 10.63 -5.32
N GLU A 323 -30.47 10.53 -4.02
CA GLU A 323 -29.30 11.08 -3.36
C GLU A 323 -28.30 9.94 -3.17
N THR A 324 -27.42 9.79 -4.16
CA THR A 324 -26.27 8.90 -4.05
C THR A 324 -25.28 9.50 -3.07
N ALA A 325 -24.97 8.79 -1.99
CA ALA A 325 -23.83 9.18 -1.16
C ALA A 325 -22.56 9.04 -1.98
N ALA A 326 -21.90 10.17 -2.25
CA ALA A 326 -20.47 10.15 -2.39
C ALA A 326 -19.88 9.61 -1.07
N PHE A 327 -18.88 8.73 -1.14
CA PHE A 327 -18.06 8.32 0.00
C PHE A 327 -17.80 9.54 0.88
N ASP A 328 -18.35 9.59 2.10
CA ASP A 328 -18.27 10.79 2.93
C ASP A 328 -16.84 10.89 3.50
N PRO A 329 -15.97 11.74 2.93
CA PRO A 329 -14.63 11.89 3.44
C PRO A 329 -14.63 12.71 4.73
N ALA A 330 -15.78 13.23 5.20
CA ALA A 330 -15.88 13.98 6.45
C ALA A 330 -15.46 13.14 7.67
N LEU A 331 -15.64 11.82 7.60
CA LEU A 331 -15.14 10.88 8.62
C LEU A 331 -13.61 10.89 8.71
N LEU A 332 -12.92 11.15 7.60
CA LEU A 332 -11.45 11.30 7.57
C LEU A 332 -11.01 12.75 7.83
N ARG A 333 -11.78 13.75 7.38
CA ARG A 333 -11.45 15.18 7.54
C ARG A 333 -11.59 15.71 8.97
N SER A 334 -12.40 15.06 9.80
CA SER A 334 -12.58 15.41 11.21
C SER A 334 -11.53 14.79 12.14
N ALA A 335 -10.45 14.22 11.59
CA ALA A 335 -9.31 13.74 12.36
C ALA A 335 -8.33 14.90 12.62
N GLU A 336 -8.13 15.24 13.89
CA GLU A 336 -7.19 16.29 14.30
C GLU A 336 -5.72 15.81 14.26
N THR A 337 -5.50 14.50 14.43
CA THR A 337 -4.17 13.88 14.43
C THR A 337 -4.05 12.76 13.40
N ILE A 338 -2.84 12.54 12.89
CA ILE A 338 -2.54 11.46 11.94
C ILE A 338 -2.89 10.08 12.55
N ASP A 339 -2.65 9.89 13.84
CA ASP A 339 -2.95 8.61 14.48
C ASP A 339 -4.47 8.36 14.55
N SER A 340 -5.27 9.40 14.83
CA SER A 340 -6.74 9.30 14.75
C SER A 340 -7.23 9.02 13.32
N LEU A 341 -6.57 9.61 12.31
CA LEU A 341 -6.88 9.35 10.90
C LEU A 341 -6.61 7.89 10.55
N MET A 342 -5.47 7.35 10.96
CA MET A 342 -5.08 5.97 10.69
C MET A 342 -5.95 4.96 11.44
N GLN A 343 -6.30 5.25 12.70
CA GLN A 343 -7.27 4.45 13.46
C GLN A 343 -8.64 4.42 12.78
N ARG A 344 -9.13 5.55 12.29
CA ARG A 344 -10.39 5.60 11.53
C ARG A 344 -10.28 4.86 10.19
N GLY A 345 -9.12 4.88 9.54
CA GLY A 345 -8.86 4.04 8.36
C GLY A 345 -8.97 2.53 8.63
N LEU A 346 -8.77 2.10 9.88
CA LEU A 346 -8.95 0.71 10.31
C LEU A 346 -10.40 0.38 10.74
N THR A 347 -11.26 1.40 10.90
CA THR A 347 -12.67 1.20 11.25
C THR A 347 -13.53 0.86 10.03
N PRO A 348 -14.69 0.21 10.21
CA PRO A 348 -15.62 -0.05 9.12
C PRO A 348 -16.03 1.22 8.38
N LEU A 349 -16.04 1.16 7.04
CA LEU A 349 -16.49 2.25 6.21
C LEU A 349 -18.02 2.26 6.13
N HIS A 350 -18.62 3.44 6.26
CA HIS A 350 -20.06 3.64 6.23
C HIS A 350 -20.42 4.64 5.13
N SER A 351 -21.42 4.29 4.32
CA SER A 351 -21.98 5.19 3.30
C SER A 351 -23.50 5.08 3.31
N ARG A 352 -24.19 6.21 3.12
CA ARG A 352 -25.66 6.26 3.22
C ARG A 352 -26.29 6.88 1.98
N MET A 353 -26.97 6.06 1.18
CA MET A 353 -27.75 6.50 0.04
C MET A 353 -29.22 6.70 0.45
N LYS A 354 -29.90 7.62 -0.22
CA LYS A 354 -31.35 7.83 -0.08
C LYS A 354 -32.01 7.88 -1.44
N MET A 355 -33.17 7.27 -1.55
CA MET A 355 -34.05 7.36 -2.72
C MET A 355 -35.41 7.83 -2.25
N SER A 356 -35.97 8.86 -2.87
CA SER A 356 -37.32 9.32 -2.57
C SER A 356 -38.21 9.14 -3.79
N LEU A 357 -39.37 8.53 -3.56
CA LEU A 357 -40.40 8.27 -4.56
C LEU A 357 -41.58 9.21 -4.32
N LYS A 358 -41.86 10.09 -5.28
CA LYS A 358 -43.05 10.96 -5.22
C LYS A 358 -44.21 10.27 -5.93
N ILE A 359 -45.28 10.06 -5.19
CA ILE A 359 -46.53 9.51 -5.72
C ILE A 359 -47.48 10.69 -5.90
N ALA A 360 -48.04 10.85 -7.11
CA ALA A 360 -48.81 12.04 -7.53
C ALA A 360 -50.03 12.39 -6.65
N HIS A 361 -50.43 11.50 -5.74
CA HIS A 361 -51.61 11.67 -4.89
C HIS A 361 -51.33 11.59 -3.39
N LEU A 362 -50.08 11.31 -2.99
CA LEU A 362 -49.65 11.35 -1.59
C LEU A 362 -48.95 12.68 -1.32
N SER A 363 -49.25 13.29 -0.18
CA SER A 363 -48.67 14.57 0.23
C SER A 363 -47.19 14.45 0.63
N GLU A 364 -46.74 13.26 1.04
CA GLU A 364 -45.39 12.98 1.48
C GLU A 364 -44.68 12.04 0.50
N ALA A 365 -43.40 12.31 0.21
CA ALA A 365 -42.57 11.42 -0.59
C ALA A 365 -42.18 10.20 0.25
N LEU A 366 -42.22 9.01 -0.35
CA LEU A 366 -41.79 7.78 0.30
C LEU A 366 -40.27 7.70 0.24
N GLU A 367 -39.62 7.77 1.40
CA GLU A 367 -38.14 7.73 1.52
C GLU A 367 -37.63 6.31 1.78
N PHE A 368 -36.71 5.86 0.95
CA PHE A 368 -35.90 4.66 1.13
C PHE A 368 -34.49 5.06 1.53
N GLY A 369 -33.96 4.43 2.57
CA GLY A 369 -32.59 4.60 3.02
C GLY A 369 -31.79 3.33 2.83
N ILE A 370 -30.61 3.42 2.23
CA ILE A 370 -29.66 2.31 2.08
C ILE A 370 -28.38 2.72 2.78
N GLU A 371 -28.03 2.03 3.86
CA GLU A 371 -26.79 2.22 4.60
C GLU A 371 -25.87 1.04 4.34
N MET A 372 -24.69 1.29 3.76
CA MET A 372 -23.71 0.27 3.45
C MET A 372 -22.55 0.33 4.43
N ARG A 373 -22.22 -0.82 5.00
CA ARG A 373 -21.09 -1.00 5.93
C ARG A 373 -20.13 -2.03 5.36
N THR A 374 -18.85 -1.69 5.23
CA THR A 374 -17.80 -2.60 4.76
C THR A 374 -16.69 -2.73 5.80
N SER A 375 -16.31 -3.95 6.15
CA SER A 375 -15.22 -4.24 7.08
C SER A 375 -14.55 -5.58 6.77
N ILE A 376 -13.21 -5.62 6.88
CA ILE A 376 -12.42 -6.86 6.76
C ILE A 376 -11.75 -7.20 8.09
N SER A 377 -12.21 -6.58 9.18
CA SER A 377 -11.71 -6.82 10.54
C SER A 377 -12.82 -7.39 11.42
N PRO A 378 -12.47 -8.23 12.41
CA PRO A 378 -13.46 -8.71 13.38
C PRO A 378 -14.20 -7.51 14.03
N PRO A 379 -15.52 -7.61 14.29
CA PRO A 379 -16.35 -8.81 14.23
C PRO A 379 -17.10 -9.06 12.90
N ALA A 380 -17.07 -8.10 11.96
CA ALA A 380 -17.86 -8.18 10.73
C ALA A 380 -16.92 -8.32 9.53
N PHE A 381 -17.11 -9.38 8.74
CA PHE A 381 -16.31 -9.65 7.55
C PHE A 381 -17.15 -9.47 6.29
N GLY A 382 -16.66 -8.66 5.36
CA GLY A 382 -17.34 -8.32 4.11
C GLY A 382 -18.15 -7.03 4.20
N SER A 383 -19.16 -6.94 3.34
CA SER A 383 -20.08 -5.80 3.31
C SER A 383 -21.47 -6.23 3.69
N ALA A 384 -22.15 -5.39 4.47
CA ALA A 384 -23.55 -5.54 4.81
C ALA A 384 -24.30 -4.27 4.41
N MET A 385 -25.50 -4.44 3.87
CA MET A 385 -26.38 -3.36 3.42
C MET A 385 -27.63 -3.34 4.29
N LEU A 386 -27.84 -2.23 4.99
CA LEU A 386 -29.00 -2.00 5.84
C LEU A 386 -30.00 -1.16 5.07
N VAL A 387 -31.15 -1.75 4.73
CA VAL A 387 -32.20 -1.06 3.98
C VAL A 387 -33.34 -0.67 4.93
N THR A 388 -33.74 0.59 4.87
CA THR A 388 -34.92 1.12 5.57
C THR A 388 -35.97 1.48 4.52
N SER A 389 -37.10 0.77 4.52
CA SER A 389 -38.25 1.04 3.65
C SER A 389 -39.37 1.76 4.41
N PRO A 390 -40.12 2.66 3.75
CA PRO A 390 -41.20 3.42 4.39
C PRO A 390 -42.45 2.58 4.65
N ILE A 391 -42.62 1.47 3.90
CA ILE A 391 -43.75 0.54 4.00
C ILE A 391 -43.16 -0.86 4.22
N GLY A 392 -43.62 -1.58 5.26
CA GLY A 392 -43.12 -2.92 5.63
C GLY A 392 -42.13 -2.93 6.81
N LEU A 393 -41.14 -3.84 6.78
CA LEU A 393 -40.14 -3.97 7.85
C LEU A 393 -39.21 -2.76 7.88
N SER A 394 -39.03 -2.17 9.08
CA SER A 394 -38.36 -0.88 9.23
C SER A 394 -36.84 -0.91 8.98
N ARG A 395 -36.18 -2.06 9.14
CA ARG A 395 -34.75 -2.22 8.87
C ARG A 395 -34.41 -3.69 8.60
N VAL A 396 -33.83 -3.98 7.44
CA VAL A 396 -33.36 -5.31 7.04
C VAL A 396 -31.88 -5.26 6.71
N GLU A 397 -31.10 -6.20 7.25
CA GLU A 397 -29.68 -6.38 6.91
C GLU A 397 -29.57 -7.42 5.79
N ILE A 398 -28.99 -6.99 4.67
CA ILE A 398 -28.85 -7.77 3.45
C ILE A 398 -27.35 -7.88 3.13
N PRO A 399 -26.77 -9.09 3.12
CA PRO A 399 -25.35 -9.29 2.87
C PRO A 399 -25.00 -9.28 1.37
N GLU A 400 -25.93 -9.67 0.49
CA GLU A 400 -25.65 -9.90 -0.92
C GLU A 400 -26.34 -8.86 -1.85
N MET A 401 -25.66 -8.50 -2.93
CA MET A 401 -26.19 -7.53 -3.90
C MET A 401 -27.45 -8.05 -4.63
N ALA A 402 -27.50 -9.34 -4.95
CA ALA A 402 -28.66 -9.94 -5.61
C ALA A 402 -29.91 -9.84 -4.74
N GLU A 403 -29.79 -10.19 -3.45
CA GLU A 403 -30.87 -10.04 -2.47
C GLU A 403 -31.28 -8.58 -2.29
N LEU A 404 -30.33 -7.62 -2.37
CA LEU A 404 -30.64 -6.20 -2.31
C LEU A 404 -31.50 -5.76 -3.51
N LYS A 405 -31.15 -6.20 -4.72
CA LYS A 405 -31.94 -5.90 -5.92
C LYS A 405 -33.36 -6.45 -5.79
N ASP A 406 -33.51 -7.71 -5.38
CA ASP A 406 -34.82 -8.34 -5.19
C ASP A 406 -35.66 -7.63 -4.12
N TYR A 407 -35.02 -7.25 -3.01
CA TYR A 407 -35.68 -6.50 -1.94
C TYR A 407 -36.14 -5.12 -2.42
N LEU A 408 -35.27 -4.36 -3.11
CA LEU A 408 -35.61 -3.04 -3.62
C LEU A 408 -36.71 -3.09 -4.68
N ASN A 409 -36.65 -4.05 -5.61
CA ASN A 409 -37.70 -4.30 -6.59
C ASN A 409 -39.06 -4.53 -5.91
N THR A 410 -39.09 -5.38 -4.87
CA THR A 410 -40.30 -5.67 -4.09
C THR A 410 -40.78 -4.45 -3.29
N ALA A 411 -39.85 -3.71 -2.67
CA ALA A 411 -40.16 -2.54 -1.87
C ALA A 411 -40.72 -1.38 -2.71
N ILE A 412 -40.19 -1.18 -3.93
CA ILE A 412 -40.72 -0.21 -4.89
C ILE A 412 -42.11 -0.64 -5.38
N ALA A 413 -42.30 -1.92 -5.71
CA ALA A 413 -43.62 -2.45 -6.09
C ALA A 413 -44.67 -2.24 -4.99
N ASN A 414 -44.30 -2.48 -3.73
CA ASN A 414 -45.16 -2.22 -2.58
C ASN A 414 -45.49 -0.74 -2.42
N ALA A 415 -44.51 0.16 -2.60
CA ALA A 415 -44.73 1.59 -2.51
C ALA A 415 -45.70 2.10 -3.59
N LEU A 416 -45.54 1.64 -4.84
CA LEU A 416 -46.49 1.94 -5.91
C LEU A 416 -47.88 1.35 -5.61
N GLY A 417 -47.95 0.11 -5.10
CA GLY A 417 -49.19 -0.56 -4.72
C GLY A 417 -49.94 0.15 -3.60
N TYR A 418 -49.22 0.70 -2.61
CA TYR A 418 -49.79 1.52 -1.55
C TYR A 418 -50.47 2.78 -2.11
N GLY A 419 -49.83 3.45 -3.08
CA GLY A 419 -50.43 4.58 -3.79
C GLY A 419 -51.72 4.23 -4.56
N ILE A 420 -51.86 3.00 -5.03
CA ILE A 420 -53.11 2.51 -5.67
C ILE A 420 -54.17 2.17 -4.61
N ALA A 421 -53.78 1.48 -3.53
CA ALA A 421 -54.67 1.06 -2.45
C ALA A 421 -55.32 2.23 -1.73
N ASP A 422 -54.58 3.32 -1.52
CA ASP A 422 -55.07 4.52 -0.83
C ASP A 422 -56.35 5.09 -1.45
N LYS A 423 -56.53 4.95 -2.77
CA LYS A 423 -57.74 5.38 -3.48
C LYS A 423 -58.80 4.30 -3.68
N LEU A 424 -58.48 3.03 -3.47
CA LEU A 424 -59.39 1.92 -3.71
C LEU A 424 -59.98 1.39 -2.40
N ALA A 425 -61.27 1.63 -2.18
CA ALA A 425 -61.99 1.01 -1.07
C ALA A 425 -62.09 -0.52 -1.28
N ASN A 426 -61.82 -1.31 -0.22
CA ASN A 426 -61.91 -2.79 -0.19
C ASN A 426 -60.76 -3.57 -0.83
N TRP A 427 -59.63 -2.92 -1.12
CA TRP A 427 -58.41 -3.59 -1.56
C TRP A 427 -57.38 -3.63 -0.44
N SER A 428 -56.72 -4.78 -0.26
CA SER A 428 -55.63 -4.96 0.70
C SER A 428 -54.33 -5.24 -0.04
N LEU A 429 -53.26 -4.52 0.31
CA LEU A 429 -51.91 -4.78 -0.19
C LEU A 429 -51.27 -5.94 0.58
N ASN A 430 -50.63 -6.85 -0.15
CA ASN A 430 -49.73 -7.83 0.45
C ASN A 430 -48.31 -7.27 0.47
N ASP A 431 -47.85 -6.91 1.66
CA ASP A 431 -46.52 -6.31 1.92
C ASP A 431 -45.33 -7.16 1.45
N ARG A 432 -45.54 -8.44 1.08
CA ARG A 432 -44.45 -9.31 0.61
C ARG A 432 -44.28 -9.36 -0.91
N CYS A 433 -45.26 -8.92 -1.69
CA CYS A 433 -45.29 -9.23 -3.13
C CYS A 433 -45.81 -8.11 -4.04
N GLY A 434 -46.17 -6.93 -3.51
CA GLY A 434 -46.76 -5.86 -4.34
C GLY A 434 -48.10 -6.25 -4.98
N ILE A 435 -48.78 -7.27 -4.44
CA ILE A 435 -50.06 -7.77 -4.96
C ILE A 435 -51.20 -7.19 -4.14
N LEU A 436 -52.13 -6.53 -4.83
CA LEU A 436 -53.38 -6.03 -4.29
C LEU A 436 -54.47 -7.07 -4.53
N THR A 437 -55.20 -7.44 -3.48
CA THR A 437 -56.34 -8.35 -3.55
C THR A 437 -57.61 -7.65 -3.09
N ARG A 438 -58.71 -7.85 -3.83
CA ARG A 438 -60.02 -7.33 -3.45
C ARG A 438 -60.69 -8.25 -2.44
N THR A 439 -61.30 -7.70 -1.39
CA THR A 439 -62.09 -8.51 -0.44
C THR A 439 -63.29 -9.12 -1.18
N ASN A 440 -63.44 -10.45 -1.10
CA ASN A 440 -64.51 -11.23 -1.72
C ASN A 440 -64.48 -11.41 -3.26
N SER A 441 -63.34 -11.14 -3.93
CA SER A 441 -63.14 -11.48 -5.35
C SER A 441 -61.78 -12.15 -5.58
N ASN A 442 -61.66 -12.93 -6.66
CA ASN A 442 -60.38 -13.47 -7.13
C ASN A 442 -59.57 -12.45 -7.97
N ASP A 443 -60.04 -11.20 -8.07
CA ASP A 443 -59.34 -10.12 -8.76
C ASP A 443 -58.04 -9.77 -8.04
N LYS A 444 -56.94 -9.80 -8.79
CA LYS A 444 -55.60 -9.45 -8.33
C LYS A 444 -55.00 -8.40 -9.24
N ILE A 445 -54.40 -7.39 -8.64
CA ILE A 445 -53.52 -6.45 -9.35
C ILE A 445 -52.10 -6.72 -8.85
N SER A 446 -51.17 -7.03 -9.74
CA SER A 446 -49.77 -7.25 -9.38
C SER A 446 -48.89 -6.20 -10.03
N ILE A 447 -48.00 -5.63 -9.23
CA ILE A 447 -46.92 -4.74 -9.68
C ILE A 447 -45.63 -5.52 -9.56
N GLU A 448 -44.92 -5.68 -10.67
CA GLU A 448 -43.62 -6.35 -10.71
C GLU A 448 -42.59 -5.35 -11.24
N VAL A 449 -41.48 -5.19 -10.53
CA VAL A 449 -40.33 -4.41 -10.97
C VAL A 449 -39.20 -5.38 -11.24
N TYR A 450 -38.74 -5.43 -12.49
CA TYR A 450 -37.57 -6.20 -12.88
C TYR A 450 -36.44 -5.22 -13.18
N GLY A 451 -35.36 -5.33 -12.42
CA GLY A 451 -34.11 -4.62 -12.68
C GLY A 451 -32.98 -5.63 -12.57
N ASP A 452 -32.52 -6.16 -13.70
CA ASP A 452 -31.48 -7.19 -13.76
C ASP A 452 -30.24 -6.69 -14.50
N GLU A 453 -29.21 -7.52 -14.68
CA GLU A 453 -27.96 -7.13 -15.35
C GLU A 453 -28.13 -6.85 -16.84
N ASN A 454 -29.17 -7.40 -17.47
CA ASN A 454 -29.52 -7.12 -18.87
C ASN A 454 -30.57 -6.00 -18.97
N ALA A 455 -30.16 -4.84 -19.49
CA ALA A 455 -31.04 -3.69 -19.75
C ALA A 455 -32.29 -4.04 -20.59
N ALA A 456 -32.22 -5.08 -21.43
CA ALA A 456 -33.35 -5.56 -22.23
C ALA A 456 -34.46 -6.25 -21.40
N GLN A 457 -34.17 -6.63 -20.15
CA GLN A 457 -35.10 -7.26 -19.21
C GLN A 457 -35.62 -6.29 -18.13
N ASP A 458 -35.03 -5.08 -18.06
CA ASP A 458 -35.48 -4.05 -17.13
C ASP A 458 -36.89 -3.59 -17.52
N SER A 459 -37.88 -3.94 -16.69
CA SER A 459 -39.28 -3.65 -16.98
C SER A 459 -40.10 -3.41 -15.71
N LEU A 460 -40.96 -2.40 -15.77
CA LEU A 460 -42.05 -2.22 -14.83
C LEU A 460 -43.30 -2.86 -15.44
N VAL A 461 -43.92 -3.80 -14.74
CA VAL A 461 -45.11 -4.50 -15.22
C VAL A 461 -46.27 -4.26 -14.27
N LEU A 462 -47.36 -3.72 -14.79
CA LEU A 462 -48.65 -3.65 -14.11
C LEU A 462 -49.58 -4.70 -14.73
N ARG A 463 -49.97 -5.71 -13.95
CA ARG A 463 -51.01 -6.67 -14.37
C ARG A 463 -52.31 -6.35 -13.66
N THR A 464 -53.33 -6.07 -14.45
CA THR A 464 -54.73 -6.00 -14.00
C THR A 464 -55.44 -7.31 -14.38
N PRO A 465 -56.64 -7.60 -13.86
CA PRO A 465 -57.39 -8.80 -14.23
C PRO A 465 -57.70 -8.92 -15.73
N ARG A 466 -57.62 -7.82 -16.49
CA ARG A 466 -57.99 -7.76 -17.92
C ARG A 466 -56.80 -7.52 -18.84
N GLU A 467 -55.81 -6.75 -18.40
CA GLU A 467 -54.74 -6.25 -19.27
C GLU A 467 -53.37 -6.22 -18.54
N ARG A 468 -52.30 -6.33 -19.32
CA ARG A 468 -50.90 -6.23 -18.88
C ARG A 468 -50.25 -5.02 -19.55
N PHE A 469 -49.69 -4.14 -18.74
CA PHE A 469 -48.93 -2.98 -19.19
C PHE A 469 -47.46 -3.14 -18.78
N GLU A 470 -46.54 -2.76 -19.67
CA GLU A 470 -45.11 -2.97 -19.50
C GLU A 470 -44.33 -1.76 -20.02
N TRP A 471 -43.58 -1.13 -19.12
CA TRP A 471 -42.66 -0.03 -19.43
C TRP A 471 -41.23 -0.57 -19.39
N LYS A 472 -40.47 -0.33 -20.47
CA LYS A 472 -39.07 -0.74 -20.60
C LYS A 472 -38.15 0.47 -20.62
N GLY A 473 -36.93 0.31 -20.10
CA GLY A 473 -35.95 1.40 -20.00
C GLY A 473 -35.43 1.96 -21.34
N GLU A 474 -35.60 1.23 -22.45
CA GLU A 474 -35.10 1.62 -23.79
C GLU A 474 -36.20 2.05 -24.78
N ASP A 475 -37.48 1.88 -24.46
CA ASP A 475 -38.56 2.18 -25.39
C ASP A 475 -38.97 3.66 -25.33
N GLU A 476 -38.57 4.45 -26.33
CA GLU A 476 -39.12 5.80 -26.62
C GLU A 476 -40.59 5.76 -27.11
N MET A 477 -41.24 4.60 -27.12
CA MET A 477 -42.64 4.51 -27.49
C MET A 477 -43.50 5.12 -26.38
N LYS A 478 -44.21 6.19 -26.74
CA LYS A 478 -45.21 6.92 -25.96
C LYS A 478 -46.33 6.01 -25.44
N GLN A 479 -46.05 5.19 -24.43
CA GLN A 479 -47.08 4.65 -23.57
C GLN A 479 -47.52 5.75 -22.61
N ASN A 480 -48.81 5.79 -22.27
CA ASN A 480 -49.31 6.69 -21.23
C ASN A 480 -48.56 6.41 -19.91
N GLY A 481 -48.38 7.45 -19.08
CA GLY A 481 -47.64 7.32 -17.82
C GLY A 481 -48.27 6.27 -16.89
N PHE A 482 -47.49 5.69 -15.98
CA PHE A 482 -47.95 4.66 -15.04
C PHE A 482 -49.22 5.10 -14.30
N TRP A 483 -49.22 6.32 -13.75
CA TRP A 483 -50.38 6.86 -13.03
C TRP A 483 -51.58 7.17 -13.94
N GLU A 484 -51.35 7.47 -15.22
CA GLU A 484 -52.43 7.67 -16.20
C GLU A 484 -53.12 6.35 -16.53
N MET A 485 -52.34 5.29 -16.69
CA MET A 485 -52.85 3.94 -16.94
C MET A 485 -53.59 3.38 -15.72
N VAL A 486 -53.06 3.59 -14.52
CA VAL A 486 -53.74 3.27 -13.25
C VAL A 486 -55.06 4.03 -13.16
N LYS A 487 -55.08 5.34 -13.47
CA LYS A 487 -56.32 6.12 -13.42
C LYS A 487 -57.38 5.56 -14.38
N GLN A 488 -57.02 5.32 -15.63
CA GLN A 488 -57.97 4.87 -16.67
C GLN A 488 -58.49 3.45 -16.45
N HIS A 489 -57.64 2.51 -16.03
CA HIS A 489 -57.98 1.07 -16.03
C HIS A 489 -58.24 0.51 -14.63
N VAL A 490 -57.77 1.20 -13.58
CA VAL A 490 -57.89 0.73 -12.19
C VAL A 490 -58.83 1.63 -11.38
N TRP A 491 -58.73 2.95 -11.46
CA TRP A 491 -59.60 3.86 -10.68
C TRP A 491 -60.93 4.17 -11.38
N ASP A 492 -60.91 4.46 -12.67
CA ASP A 492 -62.13 4.78 -13.44
C ASP A 492 -62.91 3.51 -13.83
N GLY A 493 -62.27 2.33 -13.73
CA GLY A 493 -62.85 1.02 -14.05
C GLY A 493 -63.34 0.19 -12.85
N ALA A 494 -63.06 0.61 -11.62
CA ALA A 494 -63.49 -0.03 -10.37
C ALA A 494 -64.74 0.64 -9.78
#